data_AF-A0A530L7R3-F1
#
_entry.id   AF-A0A530L7R3-F1
#
_cell.length_a   1.000
_cell.length_b   1.000
_cell.length_c   1.000
_cell.angle_alpha   90.00
_cell.angle_beta   90.00
_cell.angle_gamma   90.00
#
_symmetry.space_group_name_H-M   'P 1'
#
loop_
_entity.id
_entity.type
_entity.pdbx_description
1 polymer ?
#
loop_
_entity_poly.entity_id
_entity_poly.type
_entity_poly.pdbx_seq_one_letter_code
_entity_poly.pdbx_strand_id
1 'polypeptide(L)'
;FWPILCLIQMAAPGVTALIDPLSPDIDLKPFFRLMANEAIVKVFHAARQDIEIIVHLGDLVPHPVFDTQVAAMVCGFGDSVSYDQLVQRITGARLDKSSRFTDWRHRPLSEKQLDYALADVTHL
;
A
#
# COMPACT_ATOMS: atom_id res chain seq x y z
N PHE A 1 -14.84 -14.26 7.93
CA PHE A 1 -14.89 -13.51 6.66
C PHE A 1 -13.52 -12.85 6.50
N TRP A 2 -12.82 -13.08 5.39
CA TRP A 2 -11.53 -12.45 5.09
C TRP A 2 -11.73 -11.44 3.94
N PRO A 3 -11.07 -10.27 3.98
CA PRO A 3 -11.08 -9.32 2.87
C PRO A 3 -10.46 -9.96 1.62
N ILE A 4 -10.97 -9.58 0.45
CA ILE A 4 -10.42 -10.01 -0.85
C ILE A 4 -9.34 -8.99 -1.26
N LEU A 5 -8.12 -9.46 -1.56
CA LEU A 5 -7.05 -8.61 -2.07
C LEU A 5 -7.35 -8.23 -3.54
N CYS A 6 -7.78 -6.99 -3.75
CA CYS A 6 -8.29 -6.55 -5.05
C CYS A 6 -7.29 -5.73 -5.88
N LEU A 7 -6.28 -5.13 -5.25
CA LEU A 7 -5.27 -4.32 -5.90
C LEU A 7 -4.05 -4.25 -4.98
N ILE A 8 -2.85 -4.29 -5.56
CA ILE A 8 -1.61 -4.01 -4.84
C ILE A 8 -0.97 -2.80 -5.50
N GLN A 9 -0.62 -1.80 -4.70
CA GLN A 9 0.10 -0.61 -5.11
C GLN A 9 1.56 -0.71 -4.66
N MET A 10 2.50 -0.37 -5.53
CA MET A 10 3.92 -0.39 -5.22
C MET A 10 4.63 0.81 -5.85
N ALA A 11 5.63 1.32 -5.13
CA ALA A 11 6.55 2.33 -5.63
C ALA A 11 7.98 1.98 -5.25
N ALA A 12 8.91 2.34 -6.11
CA ALA A 12 10.35 2.33 -5.88
C ALA A 12 10.99 3.45 -6.71
N PRO A 13 12.29 3.77 -6.52
CA PRO A 13 12.94 4.81 -7.31
C PRO A 13 12.77 4.59 -8.82
N GLY A 14 12.10 5.54 -9.49
CA GLY A 14 11.87 5.51 -10.94
C GLY A 14 10.75 4.58 -11.43
N VAL A 15 10.00 3.92 -10.55
CA VAL A 15 8.91 3.02 -10.95
C VAL A 15 7.74 3.03 -9.96
N THR A 16 6.53 3.09 -10.51
CA THR A 16 5.29 2.81 -9.79
C THR A 16 4.53 1.72 -10.51
N ALA A 17 3.82 0.88 -9.75
CA ALA A 17 3.12 -0.26 -10.28
C ALA A 17 1.78 -0.48 -9.56
N LEU A 18 0.78 -0.86 -10.34
CA LEU A 18 -0.48 -1.41 -9.86
C LEU A 18 -0.55 -2.86 -10.34
N ILE A 19 -0.66 -3.80 -9.40
CA ILE A 19 -0.76 -5.23 -9.70
C ILE A 19 -2.19 -5.66 -9.44
N ASP A 20 -2.83 -6.24 -10.46
CA ASP A 20 -4.17 -6.82 -10.39
C ASP A 20 -4.09 -8.27 -9.88
N PRO A 21 -4.43 -8.56 -8.61
CA PRO A 21 -4.33 -9.89 -8.02
C PRO A 21 -5.51 -10.79 -8.42
N LEU A 22 -6.57 -10.21 -9.02
CA LEU A 22 -7.76 -10.94 -9.48
C LEU A 22 -7.62 -11.43 -10.92
N SER A 23 -6.59 -10.98 -11.64
CA SER A 23 -6.29 -11.45 -12.99
C SER A 23 -5.97 -12.95 -12.95
N PRO A 24 -6.56 -13.79 -13.81
CA PRO A 24 -6.28 -15.24 -13.82
C PRO A 24 -4.84 -15.58 -14.23
N ASP A 25 -4.17 -14.66 -14.91
CA ASP A 25 -2.82 -14.87 -15.46
C ASP A 25 -1.70 -14.31 -14.54
N ILE A 26 -2.05 -13.76 -13.37
CA ILE A 26 -1.07 -13.18 -12.45
C ILE A 26 -0.54 -14.23 -11.46
N ASP A 27 0.79 -14.34 -11.36
CA ASP A 27 1.45 -15.08 -10.28
C ASP A 27 1.92 -14.09 -9.20
N LEU A 28 1.40 -14.22 -7.99
CA LEU A 28 1.78 -13.39 -6.84
C LEU A 28 3.02 -13.91 -6.09
N LYS A 29 3.58 -15.06 -6.46
CA LYS A 29 4.82 -15.56 -5.83
C LYS A 29 5.97 -14.55 -5.85
N PRO A 30 6.24 -13.78 -6.92
CA PRO A 30 7.27 -12.74 -6.90
C PRO A 30 7.00 -11.66 -5.85
N PHE A 31 5.74 -11.25 -5.67
CA PHE A 31 5.35 -10.29 -4.64
C PHE A 31 5.64 -10.85 -3.23
N PHE A 32 5.23 -12.08 -2.94
CA PHE A 32 5.49 -12.70 -1.63
C PHE A 32 6.99 -12.92 -1.37
N ARG A 33 7.78 -13.28 -2.40
CA ARG A 33 9.25 -13.34 -2.28
C ARG A 33 9.85 -11.98 -1.94
N LEU A 34 9.33 -10.90 -2.50
CA LEU A 34 9.76 -9.54 -2.16
C LEU A 34 9.42 -9.19 -0.70
N MET A 35 8.22 -9.54 -0.24
CA MET A 35 7.80 -9.34 1.15
C MET A 35 8.70 -10.06 2.16
N ALA A 36 9.18 -11.27 1.82
CA ALA A 36 10.11 -12.04 2.64
C ALA A 36 11.59 -11.63 2.53
N ASN A 37 11.95 -10.76 1.57
CA ASN A 37 13.35 -10.42 1.35
C ASN A 37 13.86 -9.44 2.42
N GLU A 38 14.75 -9.92 3.29
CA GLU A 38 15.29 -9.14 4.41
C GLU A 38 16.22 -8.00 3.97
N ALA A 39 16.80 -8.08 2.77
CA ALA A 39 17.66 -7.02 2.22
C ALA A 39 16.87 -5.80 1.72
N ILE A 40 15.53 -5.88 1.68
CA ILE A 40 14.66 -4.82 1.15
C ILE A 40 13.71 -4.38 2.25
N VAL A 41 13.75 -3.10 2.61
CA VAL A 41 12.78 -2.50 3.54
C VAL A 41 11.47 -2.29 2.81
N LYS A 42 10.37 -2.81 3.39
CA LYS A 42 9.02 -2.54 2.91
C LYS A 42 8.45 -1.37 3.69
N VAL A 43 8.22 -0.25 3.02
CA VAL A 43 7.63 0.95 3.61
C VAL A 43 6.12 0.91 3.44
N PHE A 44 5.39 1.06 4.54
CA PHE A 44 3.93 1.12 4.56
C PHE A 44 3.46 2.32 5.39
N HIS A 45 2.17 2.61 5.35
CA HIS A 45 1.52 3.54 6.26
C HIS A 45 0.32 2.85 6.92
N ALA A 46 0.35 2.68 8.24
CA ALA A 46 -0.71 2.00 9.00
C ALA A 46 -0.95 0.54 8.56
N ALA A 47 0.14 -0.24 8.46
CA ALA A 47 0.25 -1.50 7.71
C ALA A 47 -0.53 -2.70 8.29
N ARG A 48 -1.28 -2.54 9.39
CA ARG A 48 -1.82 -3.68 10.15
C ARG A 48 -2.66 -4.61 9.27
N GLN A 49 -3.58 -4.06 8.47
CA GLN A 49 -4.45 -4.87 7.62
C GLN A 49 -3.71 -5.43 6.40
N ASP A 50 -2.75 -4.69 5.85
CA ASP A 50 -1.90 -5.16 4.75
C ASP A 50 -1.07 -6.37 5.18
N ILE A 51 -0.49 -6.33 6.39
CA ILE A 51 0.25 -7.44 6.97
C ILE A 51 -0.66 -8.65 7.18
N GLU A 52 -1.88 -8.48 7.70
CA GLU A 52 -2.85 -9.57 7.86
C GLU A 52 -3.14 -10.28 6.52
N ILE A 53 -3.27 -9.53 5.43
CA ILE A 53 -3.45 -10.09 4.07
C ILE A 53 -2.22 -10.88 3.64
N ILE A 54 -1.01 -10.35 3.85
CA ILE A 54 0.24 -11.02 3.46
C ILE A 54 0.43 -12.32 4.27
N VAL A 55 0.13 -12.31 5.56
CA VAL A 55 0.17 -13.53 6.39
C VAL A 55 -0.85 -14.54 5.88
N HIS A 56 -2.07 -14.12 5.60
CA HIS A 56 -3.14 -15.03 5.20
C HIS A 56 -2.91 -15.66 3.81
N LEU A 57 -2.46 -14.87 2.83
CA LEU A 57 -2.30 -15.31 1.45
C LEU A 57 -0.90 -15.83 1.12
N GLY A 58 0.12 -15.30 1.78
CA GLY A 58 1.53 -15.62 1.54
C GLY A 58 2.15 -16.59 2.55
N ASP A 59 1.45 -16.92 3.63
CA ASP A 59 1.94 -17.76 4.74
C ASP A 59 3.30 -17.28 5.28
N LEU A 60 3.48 -15.95 5.35
CA LEU A 60 4.70 -15.31 5.81
C LEU A 60 4.40 -13.95 6.46
N VAL A 61 5.29 -13.51 7.35
CA VAL A 61 5.26 -12.15 7.89
C VAL A 61 6.28 -11.32 7.09
N PRO A 62 5.89 -10.19 6.48
CA PRO A 62 6.83 -9.35 5.74
C PRO A 62 7.89 -8.78 6.69
N HIS A 63 9.16 -8.86 6.30
CA HIS A 63 10.27 -8.36 7.13
C HIS A 63 11.50 -7.98 6.28
N PRO A 64 12.17 -6.83 6.51
CA PRO A 64 11.83 -5.77 7.46
C PRO A 64 10.73 -4.83 6.96
N VAL A 65 9.90 -4.33 7.89
CA VAL A 65 8.84 -3.35 7.62
C VAL A 65 9.16 -2.04 8.34
N PHE A 66 8.96 -0.93 7.63
CA PHE A 66 8.95 0.41 8.19
C PHE A 66 7.55 1.01 8.05
N ASP A 67 6.88 1.26 9.17
CA ASP A 67 5.55 1.88 9.17
C ASP A 67 5.67 3.38 9.44
N THR A 68 5.33 4.18 8.43
CA THR A 68 5.38 5.64 8.49
C THR A 68 4.39 6.24 9.48
N GLN A 69 3.25 5.60 9.78
CA GLN A 69 2.33 6.09 10.80
C GLN A 69 2.93 5.94 12.20
N VAL A 70 3.56 4.79 12.47
CA VAL A 70 4.25 4.54 13.74
C VAL A 70 5.43 5.49 13.90
N ALA A 71 6.23 5.67 12.86
CA ALA A 71 7.33 6.64 12.87
C ALA A 71 6.83 8.08 13.10
N ALA A 72 5.73 8.47 12.45
CA ALA A 72 5.14 9.79 12.60
C ALA A 72 4.64 10.06 14.02
N MET A 73 4.07 9.07 14.70
CA MET A 73 3.72 9.17 16.12
C MET A 73 4.94 9.52 16.98
N VAL A 74 6.07 8.81 16.78
CA VAL A 74 7.33 9.09 17.50
C VAL A 74 7.85 10.50 17.20
N CYS A 75 7.65 10.97 15.97
CA CYS A 75 8.03 12.32 15.56
C CYS A 75 7.04 13.43 15.99
N GLY A 76 6.00 13.12 16.76
CA GLY A 76 5.07 14.11 17.30
C GLY A 76 3.98 14.57 16.33
N PHE A 77 3.69 13.81 15.27
CA PHE A 77 2.58 14.11 14.36
C PHE A 77 1.20 13.69 14.89
N GLY A 78 1.15 13.05 16.06
CA GLY A 78 -0.04 12.51 16.70
C GLY A 78 -0.14 10.99 16.53
N ASP A 79 -1.01 10.37 17.32
CA ASP A 79 -1.05 8.91 17.50
C ASP A 79 -1.49 8.13 16.24
N SER A 80 -2.34 8.75 15.41
CA SER A 80 -2.94 8.11 14.23
C SER A 80 -3.09 9.10 13.07
N VAL A 81 -2.01 9.80 12.70
CA VAL A 81 -2.02 10.69 11.53
C VAL A 81 -2.35 9.90 10.26
N SER A 82 -3.17 10.46 9.38
CA SER A 82 -3.47 9.84 8.09
C SER A 82 -2.36 10.10 7.07
N TYR A 83 -2.23 9.23 6.08
CA TYR A 83 -1.21 9.34 5.03
C TYR A 83 -1.27 10.70 4.33
N ASP A 84 -2.47 11.14 3.91
CA ASP A 84 -2.65 12.42 3.22
C ASP A 84 -2.22 13.62 4.08
N GLN A 85 -2.51 13.59 5.38
CA GLN A 85 -2.11 14.65 6.30
C GLN A 85 -0.60 14.65 6.51
N LEU A 86 0.01 13.46 6.62
CA LEU A 86 1.44 13.32 6.77
C LEU A 86 2.18 13.82 5.52
N VAL A 87 1.75 13.39 4.33
CA VAL A 87 2.28 13.85 3.04
C VAL A 87 2.14 15.36 2.92
N GLN A 88 0.98 15.92 3.23
CA GLN A 88 0.75 17.36 3.18
C GLN A 88 1.68 18.12 4.12
N ARG A 89 1.87 17.65 5.35
CA ARG A 89 2.73 18.32 6.34
C ARG A 89 4.22 18.24 6.01
N ILE A 90 4.67 17.13 5.41
CA ILE A 90 6.09 16.91 5.09
C ILE A 90 6.48 17.52 3.75
N THR A 91 5.64 17.35 2.73
CA THR A 91 5.98 17.69 1.33
C THR A 91 5.22 18.90 0.79
N GLY A 92 4.12 19.30 1.43
CA GLY A 92 3.19 20.31 0.92
C GLY A 92 2.22 19.78 -0.16
N ALA A 93 2.39 18.56 -0.65
CA ALA A 93 1.52 17.95 -1.66
C ALA A 93 0.13 17.66 -1.08
N ARG A 94 -0.90 17.71 -1.94
CA ARG A 94 -2.28 17.37 -1.58
C ARG A 94 -2.71 16.15 -2.38
N LEU A 95 -3.12 15.10 -1.68
CA LEU A 95 -3.64 13.88 -2.29
C LEU A 95 -5.15 13.98 -2.45
N ASP A 96 -5.67 13.48 -3.57
CA ASP A 96 -7.11 13.35 -3.78
C ASP A 96 -7.67 12.22 -2.90
N LYS A 97 -8.85 12.44 -2.33
CA LYS A 97 -9.58 11.50 -1.45
C LYS A 97 -10.77 10.84 -2.13
N SER A 98 -11.05 11.19 -3.39
CA SER A 98 -12.33 10.94 -4.06
C SER A 98 -12.67 9.45 -4.27
N SER A 99 -11.68 8.55 -4.28
CA SER A 99 -11.88 7.13 -4.65
C SER A 99 -11.65 6.12 -3.51
N ARG A 100 -11.57 6.57 -2.25
CA ARG A 100 -11.35 5.67 -1.09
C ARG A 100 -12.44 4.60 -0.92
N PHE A 101 -13.70 4.96 -1.16
CA PHE A 101 -14.86 4.07 -1.01
C PHE A 101 -15.46 3.73 -2.38
N THR A 102 -14.83 2.78 -3.07
CA THR A 102 -15.27 2.25 -4.37
C THR A 102 -15.15 0.73 -4.39
N ASP A 103 -15.85 0.07 -5.32
CA ASP A 103 -15.70 -1.38 -5.50
C ASP A 103 -14.43 -1.70 -6.29
N TRP A 104 -13.36 -2.03 -5.56
CA TRP A 104 -12.07 -2.39 -6.12
C TRP A 104 -12.04 -3.76 -6.82
N ARG A 105 -13.13 -4.53 -6.79
CA ARG A 105 -13.25 -5.80 -7.54
C ARG A 105 -13.66 -5.57 -8.98
N HIS A 106 -14.26 -4.42 -9.29
CA HIS A 106 -14.76 -4.15 -10.63
C HIS A 106 -13.61 -4.07 -11.64
N ARG A 107 -13.85 -4.58 -12.86
CA ARG A 107 -12.90 -4.53 -13.96
C ARG A 107 -13.60 -4.09 -15.25
N PRO A 108 -12.97 -3.21 -16.06
CA PRO A 108 -11.70 -2.52 -15.78
C PRO A 108 -11.84 -1.47 -14.66
N LEU A 109 -10.73 -1.14 -14.00
CA LEU A 109 -10.69 0.00 -13.09
C LEU A 109 -10.76 1.31 -13.91
N SER A 110 -11.44 2.31 -13.38
CA SER A 110 -11.46 3.65 -13.99
C SER A 110 -10.12 4.37 -13.81
N GLU A 111 -9.81 5.32 -14.70
CA GLU A 111 -8.61 6.16 -14.61
C GLU A 111 -8.46 6.83 -13.23
N LYS A 112 -9.57 7.36 -12.68
CA LYS A 112 -9.60 7.94 -11.34
C LYS A 112 -9.20 6.95 -10.22
N GLN A 113 -9.58 5.68 -10.35
CA GLN A 113 -9.16 4.65 -9.40
C GLN A 113 -7.68 4.34 -9.52
N LEU A 114 -7.16 4.28 -10.75
CA LEU A 114 -5.74 4.05 -11.00
C LEU A 114 -4.88 5.20 -10.45
N ASP A 115 -5.26 6.45 -10.74
CA ASP A 115 -4.56 7.64 -10.26
C ASP A 115 -4.57 7.74 -8.73
N TYR A 116 -5.74 7.50 -8.12
CA TYR A 116 -5.87 7.46 -6.66
C TYR A 116 -4.98 6.38 -6.06
N ALA A 117 -4.98 5.16 -6.61
CA ALA A 117 -4.19 4.06 -6.10
C ALA A 117 -2.69 4.34 -6.21
N LEU A 118 -2.22 4.94 -7.30
CA LEU A 118 -0.81 5.32 -7.43
C LEU A 118 -0.39 6.39 -6.41
N ALA A 119 -1.28 7.34 -6.10
CA ALA A 119 -1.01 8.38 -5.12
C ALA A 119 -0.74 7.83 -3.70
N ASP A 120 -1.34 6.68 -3.34
CA ASP A 120 -1.17 6.02 -2.02
C ASP A 120 0.27 5.53 -1.75
N VAL A 121 1.12 5.41 -2.78
CA VAL A 121 2.51 4.94 -2.65
C VAL A 121 3.56 5.92 -3.17
N THR A 122 3.14 6.95 -3.91
CA THR A 122 4.07 7.88 -4.59
C THR A 122 4.94 8.71 -3.63
N HIS A 123 4.49 8.93 -2.39
CA HIS A 123 5.19 9.74 -1.40
C HIS A 123 5.71 8.92 -0.20
N LEU A 124 5.71 7.59 -0.29
CA LEU A 124 6.30 6.71 0.72
C LEU A 124 7.83 6.61 0.59
#